data_AF-A0A924P4Y8-F1
#
_entry.id   AF-A0A924P4Y8-F1
#
_cell.length_a   1.000
_cell.length_b   1.000
_cell.length_c   1.000
_cell.angle_alpha   90.00
_cell.angle_beta   90.00
_cell.angle_gamma   90.00
#
_symmetry.space_group_name_H-M   'P 1'
#
loop_
_entity.id
_entity.type
_entity.pdbx_description
1 polymer ?
#
loop_
_entity_poly.entity_id
_entity_poly.type
_entity_poly.pdbx_seq_one_letter_code
_entity_poly.pdbx_strand_id
1 'polypeptide(L)'
;MKPASINHSFRKINFDYYSEEPLSDFENKLIVSYKALHEKVHQLNQHCLKMGASIAGKVEAINEFKVEFDMMESEISKYEMLFGFAEQTLAEGDYKINPKELQDKIGDYSLMVNEYHAGLPPTIQMYSKIFKLHKTVDNGFERFAKKFTYPLSRNHETMIIDIVCFDQDLNAFKDKYAGVEKLFNKYTDAYNEFVDQHNIFMDDIKIFYKRVENIYDHISKMQSVELKKDAPDFSLN
;
A
#
# COMPACT_ATOMS: atom_id res chain seq x y z
N MET A 1 30.52 -39.45 6.25
CA MET A 1 29.49 -38.40 6.11
C MET A 1 28.63 -38.72 4.91
N LYS A 2 27.30 -38.70 5.06
CA LYS A 2 26.36 -38.88 3.95
C LYS A 2 25.63 -37.57 3.71
N PRO A 3 25.84 -36.90 2.57
CA PRO A 3 25.09 -35.69 2.25
C PRO A 3 23.63 -36.06 1.99
N ALA A 4 22.70 -35.31 2.56
CA ALA A 4 21.33 -35.25 2.10
C ALA A 4 20.94 -33.84 1.73
N SER A 5 20.18 -33.80 0.65
CA SER A 5 19.55 -32.59 0.18
C SER A 5 18.05 -32.71 0.38
N ILE A 6 17.48 -31.67 0.97
CA ILE A 6 16.04 -31.47 1.00
C ILE A 6 15.72 -30.40 -0.03
N ASN A 7 15.00 -30.80 -1.07
CA ASN A 7 14.46 -29.85 -2.05
C ASN A 7 13.34 -29.05 -1.39
N HIS A 8 13.45 -27.73 -1.40
CA HIS A 8 12.44 -26.81 -0.92
C HIS A 8 12.23 -25.69 -1.93
N SER A 9 10.99 -25.22 -2.08
CA SER A 9 10.58 -24.25 -3.10
C SER A 9 11.37 -22.93 -3.05
N PHE A 10 11.89 -22.60 -1.87
CA PHE A 10 12.72 -21.41 -1.66
C PHE A 10 14.19 -21.61 -2.03
N ARG A 11 14.77 -22.75 -1.64
CA ARG A 11 16.16 -23.12 -1.89
C ARG A 11 16.41 -24.58 -1.54
N LYS A 12 17.50 -25.13 -2.05
CA LYS A 12 18.03 -26.41 -1.59
C LYS A 12 18.59 -26.26 -0.17
N ILE A 13 18.16 -27.14 0.74
CA ILE A 13 18.67 -27.26 2.10
C ILE A 13 19.61 -28.45 2.11
N ASN A 14 20.86 -28.26 2.53
CA ASN A 14 21.87 -29.31 2.54
C ASN A 14 22.28 -29.61 3.98
N PHE A 15 22.29 -30.90 4.32
CA PHE A 15 22.82 -31.41 5.59
C PHE A 15 23.74 -32.58 5.31
N ASP A 16 24.86 -32.62 6.02
CA ASP A 16 25.70 -33.81 6.10
C ASP A 16 25.39 -34.57 7.39
N TYR A 17 25.39 -35.89 7.33
CA TYR A 17 25.20 -36.75 8.50
C TYR A 17 26.45 -37.55 8.82
N TYR A 18 26.80 -37.68 10.10
CA TYR A 18 27.95 -38.47 10.56
C TYR A 18 27.73 -39.98 10.51
N SER A 19 26.47 -40.44 10.59
CA SER A 19 26.09 -41.85 10.70
C SER A 19 24.93 -42.21 9.75
N GLU A 20 24.73 -43.51 9.51
CA GLU A 20 23.53 -44.06 8.85
C GLU A 20 22.40 -44.37 9.85
N GLU A 21 22.62 -44.12 11.14
CA GLU A 21 21.60 -44.23 12.17
C GLU A 21 20.41 -43.28 11.91
N PRO A 22 19.20 -43.68 12.35
CA PRO A 22 18.04 -42.82 12.20
C PRO A 22 18.19 -41.55 13.05
N LEU A 23 17.74 -40.42 12.49
CA LEU A 23 17.72 -39.15 13.20
C LEU A 23 16.95 -39.26 14.51
N SER A 24 17.47 -38.59 15.54
CA SER A 24 16.77 -38.46 16.82
C SER A 24 15.46 -37.69 16.67
N ASP A 25 14.55 -37.84 17.63
CA ASP A 25 13.31 -37.05 17.69
C ASP A 25 13.58 -35.53 17.69
N PHE A 26 14.70 -35.12 18.28
CA PHE A 26 15.12 -33.73 18.31
C PHE A 26 15.50 -33.23 16.91
N GLU A 27 16.35 -33.98 16.19
CA GLU A 27 16.80 -33.64 14.84
C GLU A 27 15.65 -33.66 13.83
N ASN A 28 14.73 -34.62 13.96
CA ASN A 28 13.50 -34.63 13.15
C ASN A 28 12.66 -33.37 13.39
N LYS A 29 12.46 -32.97 14.66
CA LYS A 29 11.73 -31.73 15.00
C LYS A 29 12.44 -30.47 14.51
N LEU A 30 13.77 -30.46 14.55
CA LEU A 30 14.60 -29.38 14.02
C LEU A 30 14.38 -29.24 12.52
N ILE A 31 14.52 -30.33 11.75
CA ILE A 31 14.37 -30.32 10.30
C ILE A 31 12.96 -29.85 9.91
N VAL A 32 11.91 -30.37 10.57
CA VAL A 32 10.53 -29.96 10.31
C VAL A 32 10.32 -28.47 10.60
N SER A 33 10.83 -27.98 11.74
CA SER A 33 10.69 -26.56 12.11
C SER A 33 11.48 -25.65 11.17
N TYR A 34 12.65 -26.11 10.71
CA TYR A 34 13.50 -25.38 9.78
C TYR A 34 12.84 -25.25 8.40
N LYS A 35 12.27 -26.34 7.86
CA LYS A 35 11.46 -26.30 6.63
C LYS A 35 10.28 -25.34 6.77
N ALA A 36 9.55 -25.40 7.88
CA ALA A 36 8.42 -24.51 8.12
C ALA A 36 8.83 -23.03 8.15
N LEU A 37 10.03 -22.72 8.65
CA LEU A 37 10.57 -21.36 8.64
C LEU A 37 10.95 -20.91 7.22
N HIS A 38 11.59 -21.77 6.43
CA HIS A 38 11.86 -21.51 5.00
C HIS A 38 10.58 -21.23 4.21
N GLU A 39 9.53 -22.00 4.44
CA GLU A 39 8.23 -21.83 3.76
C GLU A 39 7.60 -20.47 4.09
N LYS A 40 7.64 -20.05 5.36
CA LYS A 40 7.14 -18.71 5.74
C LYS A 40 7.96 -17.59 5.10
N VAL A 41 9.27 -17.72 5.04
CA VAL A 41 10.14 -16.74 4.33
C VAL A 41 9.82 -16.71 2.83
N HIS A 42 9.56 -17.87 2.22
CA HIS A 42 9.14 -17.96 0.83
C HIS A 42 7.82 -17.22 0.57
N GLN A 43 6.82 -17.48 1.42
CA GLN A 43 5.52 -16.80 1.35
C GLN A 43 5.69 -15.29 1.52
N LEU A 44 6.50 -14.84 2.47
CA LEU A 44 6.80 -13.43 2.67
C LEU A 44 7.41 -12.81 1.40
N ASN A 45 8.40 -13.47 0.81
CA ASN A 45 9.03 -13.01 -0.43
C ASN A 45 8.01 -12.88 -1.58
N GLN A 46 7.18 -13.90 -1.79
CA GLN A 46 6.14 -13.85 -2.83
C GLN A 46 5.13 -12.72 -2.60
N HIS A 47 4.72 -12.50 -1.35
CA HIS A 47 3.80 -11.41 -1.04
C HIS A 47 4.44 -10.03 -1.19
N CYS A 48 5.71 -9.85 -0.81
CA CYS A 48 6.44 -8.61 -1.03
C CYS A 48 6.50 -8.26 -2.52
N LEU A 49 6.80 -9.22 -3.40
CA LEU A 49 6.81 -8.99 -4.84
C LEU A 49 5.45 -8.56 -5.39
N LYS A 50 4.35 -9.14 -4.89
CA LYS A 50 2.98 -8.73 -5.28
C LYS A 50 2.63 -7.32 -4.78
N MET A 51 3.09 -6.96 -3.59
CA MET A 51 2.87 -5.63 -3.01
C MET A 51 3.55 -4.54 -3.82
N GLY A 52 4.79 -4.78 -4.29
CA GLY A 52 5.48 -3.84 -5.17
C GLY A 52 4.69 -3.46 -6.40
N ALA A 53 4.13 -4.46 -7.10
CA ALA A 53 3.28 -4.23 -8.27
C ALA A 53 1.98 -3.49 -7.90
N SER A 54 1.36 -3.83 -6.77
CA SER A 54 0.14 -3.16 -6.32
C SER A 54 0.35 -1.69 -5.97
N ILE A 55 1.48 -1.33 -5.34
CA ILE A 55 1.76 0.06 -4.95
C ILE A 55 2.04 0.90 -6.19
N ALA A 56 2.87 0.40 -7.11
CA ALA A 56 3.19 1.10 -8.35
C ALA A 56 1.92 1.51 -9.12
N GLY A 57 0.99 0.57 -9.31
CA GLY A 57 -0.28 0.87 -10.00
C GLY A 57 -1.18 1.87 -9.24
N LYS A 58 -1.05 1.98 -7.91
CA LYS A 58 -1.80 2.99 -7.13
C LYS A 58 -1.18 4.37 -7.20
N VAL A 59 0.15 4.46 -7.26
CA VAL A 59 0.87 5.72 -7.48
C VAL A 59 0.57 6.26 -8.88
N GLU A 60 0.57 5.39 -9.90
CA GLU A 60 0.15 5.75 -11.26
C GLU A 60 -1.28 6.30 -11.28
N ALA A 61 -2.22 5.61 -10.62
CA ALA A 61 -3.60 6.09 -10.53
C ALA A 61 -3.71 7.47 -9.84
N ILE A 62 -2.98 7.72 -8.75
CA ILE A 62 -2.95 9.07 -8.13
C ILE A 62 -2.47 10.12 -9.12
N ASN A 63 -1.44 9.84 -9.90
CA ASN A 63 -0.90 10.79 -10.86
C ASN A 63 -1.90 11.10 -11.98
N GLU A 64 -2.62 10.09 -12.48
CA GLU A 64 -3.72 10.29 -13.44
C GLU A 64 -4.83 11.16 -12.84
N PHE A 65 -5.23 10.91 -11.59
CA PHE A 65 -6.24 11.71 -10.91
C PHE A 65 -5.80 13.14 -10.63
N LYS A 66 -4.50 13.39 -10.43
CA LYS A 66 -3.97 14.74 -10.30
C LYS A 66 -4.10 15.55 -11.59
N VAL A 67 -3.90 14.93 -12.75
CA VAL A 67 -4.08 15.61 -14.04
C VAL A 67 -5.54 16.06 -14.20
N GLU A 68 -6.49 15.16 -13.94
CA GLU A 68 -7.92 15.51 -13.98
C GLU A 68 -8.30 16.53 -12.90
N PHE A 69 -7.71 16.44 -11.71
CA PHE A 69 -7.90 17.43 -10.65
C PHE A 69 -7.43 18.82 -11.08
N ASP A 70 -6.24 18.94 -11.67
CA ASP A 70 -5.69 20.22 -12.13
C ASP A 70 -6.57 20.86 -13.23
N MET A 71 -7.15 20.02 -14.11
CA MET A 71 -8.13 20.48 -15.10
C MET A 71 -9.40 21.02 -14.44
N MET A 72 -9.93 20.31 -13.44
CA MET A 72 -11.10 20.72 -12.68
C MET A 72 -10.83 21.98 -11.83
N GLU A 73 -9.66 22.08 -11.23
CA GLU A 73 -9.19 23.23 -10.45
C GLU A 73 -9.13 24.47 -11.34
N SER A 74 -8.53 24.35 -12.53
CA SER A 74 -8.47 25.44 -13.50
C SER A 74 -9.87 25.91 -13.91
N GLU A 75 -10.81 24.98 -14.07
CA GLU A 75 -12.17 25.33 -14.43
C GLU A 75 -12.87 26.05 -13.27
N ILE A 76 -12.81 25.52 -12.05
CA ILE A 76 -13.39 26.16 -10.86
C ILE A 76 -12.82 27.55 -10.61
N SER A 77 -11.52 27.74 -10.82
CA SER A 77 -10.86 29.04 -10.69
C SER A 77 -11.47 30.11 -11.62
N LYS A 78 -11.95 29.74 -12.82
CA LYS A 78 -12.67 30.68 -13.70
C LYS A 78 -14.02 31.11 -13.11
N TYR A 79 -14.74 30.18 -12.47
CA TYR A 79 -16.01 30.48 -11.79
C TYR A 79 -15.76 31.41 -10.60
N GLU A 80 -14.69 31.17 -9.83
CA GLU A 80 -14.32 32.06 -8.72
C GLU A 80 -14.00 33.48 -9.18
N MET A 81 -13.26 33.64 -10.28
CA MET A 81 -12.99 34.95 -10.87
C MET A 81 -14.28 35.63 -11.36
N LEU A 82 -15.18 34.88 -12.02
CA LEU A 82 -16.44 35.43 -12.53
C LEU A 82 -17.39 35.92 -11.42
N PHE A 83 -17.38 35.25 -10.27
CA PHE A 83 -18.20 35.65 -9.11
C PHE A 83 -17.46 36.58 -8.14
N GLY A 84 -16.24 37.01 -8.46
CA GLY A 84 -15.46 37.93 -7.63
C GLY A 84 -14.93 37.31 -6.33
N PHE A 85 -14.84 35.98 -6.25
CA PHE A 85 -14.15 35.27 -5.18
C PHE A 85 -12.63 35.33 -5.31
N ALA A 86 -12.10 35.66 -6.49
CA ALA A 86 -10.68 35.84 -6.78
C ALA A 86 -10.40 37.17 -7.50
N GLU A 87 -9.31 37.85 -7.16
CA GLU A 87 -8.95 39.20 -7.66
C GLU A 87 -8.38 39.23 -9.11
N GLN A 88 -8.27 38.10 -9.80
CA GLN A 88 -7.65 38.03 -11.12
C GLN A 88 -8.61 38.33 -12.28
N THR A 89 -8.05 38.88 -13.37
CA THR A 89 -8.78 39.23 -14.59
C THR A 89 -8.87 38.03 -15.53
N LEU A 90 -10.09 37.67 -15.94
CA LEU A 90 -10.32 36.60 -16.90
C LEU A 90 -9.78 36.96 -18.29
N ALA A 91 -9.37 35.93 -19.05
CA ALA A 91 -9.02 36.11 -20.45
C ALA A 91 -10.26 36.44 -21.29
N GLU A 92 -10.04 37.16 -22.38
CA GLU A 92 -11.11 37.60 -23.29
C GLU A 92 -11.76 36.37 -23.97
N GLY A 93 -13.02 36.07 -23.62
CA GLY A 93 -13.77 34.92 -24.13
C GLY A 93 -14.23 33.91 -23.07
N ASP A 94 -13.66 33.95 -21.87
CA ASP A 94 -14.00 33.03 -20.76
C ASP A 94 -15.29 33.42 -20.00
N TYR A 95 -16.04 34.41 -20.49
CA TYR A 95 -17.23 34.96 -19.82
C TYR A 95 -18.50 34.10 -19.95
N LYS A 96 -18.46 32.98 -20.68
CA LYS A 96 -19.62 32.08 -20.84
C LYS A 96 -19.45 30.83 -19.99
N ILE A 97 -20.21 30.79 -18.91
CA ILE A 97 -20.30 29.67 -17.99
C ILE A 97 -21.63 28.94 -18.19
N ASN A 98 -21.59 27.61 -18.25
CA ASN A 98 -22.76 26.75 -18.22
C ASN A 98 -22.79 25.96 -16.89
N PRO A 99 -23.67 26.32 -15.93
CA PRO A 99 -23.74 25.64 -14.63
C PRO A 99 -24.00 24.13 -14.73
N LYS A 100 -24.70 23.68 -15.78
CA LYS A 100 -24.95 22.26 -16.02
C LYS A 100 -23.68 21.53 -16.44
N GLU A 101 -22.88 22.12 -17.32
CA GLU A 101 -21.61 21.53 -17.74
C GLU A 101 -20.65 21.41 -16.56
N LEU A 102 -20.61 22.41 -15.67
CA LEU A 102 -19.83 22.33 -14.44
C LEU A 102 -20.33 21.19 -13.53
N GLN A 103 -21.65 21.09 -13.37
CA GLN A 103 -22.26 20.05 -12.54
C GLN A 103 -21.95 18.65 -13.07
N ASP A 104 -22.05 18.45 -14.39
CA ASP A 104 -21.73 17.18 -15.04
C ASP A 104 -20.24 16.82 -14.81
N LYS A 105 -19.31 17.77 -15.06
CA LYS A 105 -17.87 17.57 -14.81
C LYS A 105 -17.54 17.23 -13.35
N ILE A 106 -18.15 17.93 -12.39
CA ILE A 106 -17.98 17.63 -10.95
C ILE A 106 -18.55 16.25 -10.62
N GLY A 107 -19.68 15.88 -11.22
CA GLY A 107 -20.29 14.56 -11.07
C GLY A 107 -19.36 13.43 -11.53
N ASP A 108 -18.80 13.58 -12.73
CA ASP A 108 -17.84 12.63 -13.31
C ASP A 108 -16.57 12.51 -12.45
N TYR A 109 -16.01 13.65 -12.03
CA TYR A 109 -14.86 13.68 -11.12
C TYR A 109 -15.16 13.00 -9.78
N SER A 110 -16.35 13.22 -9.23
CA SER A 110 -16.79 12.58 -7.97
C SER A 110 -16.93 11.07 -8.11
N LEU A 111 -17.45 10.58 -9.23
CA LEU A 111 -17.54 9.15 -9.52
C LEU A 111 -16.15 8.52 -9.56
N MET A 112 -15.23 9.17 -10.27
CA MET A 112 -13.85 8.74 -10.41
C MET A 112 -13.12 8.67 -9.05
N VAL A 113 -13.26 9.68 -8.19
CA VAL A 113 -12.71 9.67 -6.82
C VAL A 113 -13.32 8.56 -5.97
N ASN A 114 -14.62 8.29 -6.10
CA ASN A 114 -15.27 7.18 -5.38
C ASN A 114 -14.75 5.82 -5.84
N GLU A 115 -14.55 5.62 -7.14
CA GLU A 115 -13.97 4.38 -7.69
C GLU A 115 -12.53 4.16 -7.19
N TYR A 116 -11.72 5.22 -7.17
CA TYR A 116 -10.40 5.18 -6.57
C TYR A 116 -10.45 4.73 -5.10
N HIS A 117 -11.31 5.34 -4.29
CA HIS A 117 -11.50 4.97 -2.89
C HIS A 117 -11.94 3.53 -2.71
N ALA A 118 -12.88 3.05 -3.53
CA ALA A 118 -13.32 1.65 -3.51
C ALA A 118 -12.16 0.67 -3.81
N GLY A 119 -11.18 1.12 -4.59
CA GLY A 119 -9.98 0.35 -4.94
C GLY A 119 -8.87 0.36 -3.89
N LEU A 120 -8.93 1.15 -2.82
CA LEU A 120 -7.87 1.26 -1.78
C LEU A 120 -7.83 0.10 -0.77
N PRO A 121 -8.96 -0.39 -0.22
CA PRO A 121 -8.97 -1.41 0.82
C PRO A 121 -8.14 -2.66 0.51
N PRO A 122 -8.15 -3.22 -0.74
CA PRO A 122 -7.34 -4.38 -1.07
C PRO A 122 -5.83 -4.16 -0.86
N THR A 123 -5.30 -2.99 -1.24
CA THR A 123 -3.88 -2.64 -1.09
C THR A 123 -3.51 -2.49 0.39
N ILE A 124 -4.34 -1.81 1.18
CA ILE A 124 -4.14 -1.64 2.63
C ILE A 124 -4.17 -2.99 3.36
N GLN A 125 -5.13 -3.85 3.00
CA GLN A 125 -5.24 -5.20 3.55
C GLN A 125 -4.04 -6.07 3.16
N MET A 126 -3.54 -5.94 1.93
CA MET A 126 -2.34 -6.65 1.48
C MET A 126 -1.12 -6.25 2.32
N TYR A 127 -0.87 -4.95 2.48
CA TYR A 127 0.23 -4.46 3.33
C TYR A 127 0.11 -4.97 4.77
N SER A 128 -1.07 -4.86 5.37
CA SER A 128 -1.33 -5.33 6.73
C SER A 128 -1.05 -6.83 6.91
N LYS A 129 -1.39 -7.65 5.91
CA LYS A 129 -1.10 -9.09 5.90
C LYS A 129 0.41 -9.35 5.83
N ILE A 130 1.13 -8.64 4.97
CA ILE A 130 2.58 -8.77 4.80
C ILE A 130 3.31 -8.37 6.07
N PHE A 131 2.94 -7.23 6.66
CA PHE A 131 3.51 -6.75 7.92
C PHE A 131 3.33 -7.76 9.07
N LYS A 132 2.14 -8.37 9.19
CA LYS A 132 1.90 -9.44 10.17
C LYS A 132 2.73 -10.70 9.88
N LEU A 133 2.88 -11.06 8.61
CA LEU A 133 3.71 -12.20 8.21
C LEU A 133 5.19 -11.96 8.51
N HIS A 134 5.71 -10.77 8.23
CA HIS A 134 7.08 -10.36 8.58
C HIS A 134 7.34 -10.55 10.07
N LYS A 135 6.50 -9.96 10.93
CA LYS A 135 6.59 -10.16 12.40
C LYS A 135 6.52 -11.63 12.81
N THR A 136 5.72 -12.43 12.11
CA THR A 136 5.61 -13.87 12.38
C THR A 136 6.89 -14.62 12.01
N VAL A 137 7.57 -14.20 10.94
CA VAL A 137 8.86 -14.76 10.51
C VAL A 137 9.97 -14.36 11.49
N ASP A 138 10.08 -13.09 11.87
CA ASP A 138 11.07 -12.61 12.86
C ASP A 138 10.98 -13.39 14.17
N ASN A 139 9.78 -13.44 14.74
CA ASN A 139 9.50 -14.21 15.94
C ASN A 139 9.77 -15.72 15.74
N GLY A 140 9.59 -16.21 14.51
CA GLY A 140 9.90 -17.57 14.12
C GLY A 140 11.39 -17.88 14.20
N PHE A 141 12.24 -17.00 13.69
CA PHE A 141 13.70 -17.11 13.79
C PHE A 141 14.16 -17.09 15.25
N GLU A 142 13.64 -16.18 16.07
CA GLU A 142 14.01 -16.10 17.48
C GLU A 142 13.63 -17.37 18.25
N ARG A 143 12.40 -17.87 18.04
CA ARG A 143 11.94 -19.12 18.66
C ARG A 143 12.73 -20.33 18.16
N PHE A 144 13.05 -20.37 16.87
CA PHE A 144 13.85 -21.44 16.28
C PHE A 144 15.26 -21.48 16.88
N ALA A 145 15.92 -20.32 16.95
CA ALA A 145 17.24 -20.21 17.56
C ALA A 145 17.24 -20.66 19.03
N LYS A 146 16.26 -20.17 19.81
CA LYS A 146 16.05 -20.56 21.22
C LYS A 146 15.87 -22.06 21.41
N LYS A 147 15.07 -22.70 20.55
CA LYS A 147 14.67 -24.10 20.71
C LYS A 147 15.64 -25.11 20.11
N PHE A 148 16.37 -24.75 19.07
CA PHE A 148 17.15 -25.70 18.28
C PHE A 148 18.62 -25.34 18.18
N THR A 149 18.98 -24.11 17.82
CA THR A 149 20.39 -23.72 17.60
C THR A 149 21.22 -23.76 18.90
N TYR A 150 20.70 -23.23 20.01
CA TYR A 150 21.45 -23.29 21.29
C TYR A 150 21.56 -24.71 21.87
N PRO A 151 20.51 -25.56 21.84
CA PRO A 151 20.67 -26.95 22.29
C PRO A 151 21.59 -27.78 21.39
N LEU A 152 21.52 -27.58 20.07
CA LEU A 152 22.33 -28.31 19.09
C LEU A 152 23.83 -28.01 19.30
N SER A 153 24.22 -26.74 19.47
CA SER A 153 25.62 -26.37 19.78
C SER A 153 26.14 -26.95 21.09
N ARG A 154 25.29 -27.11 22.12
CA ARG A 154 25.69 -27.68 23.43
C ARG A 154 25.87 -29.19 23.42
N ASN A 155 25.13 -29.92 22.59
CA ASN A 155 25.11 -31.39 22.58
C ASN A 155 25.69 -31.98 21.27
N HIS A 156 26.56 -31.23 20.61
CA HIS A 156 27.01 -31.51 19.26
C HIS A 156 27.66 -32.88 19.06
N GLU A 157 28.34 -33.37 20.09
CA GLU A 157 29.01 -34.67 20.10
C GLU A 157 28.05 -35.86 19.97
N THR A 158 26.76 -35.65 20.25
CA THR A 158 25.72 -36.70 20.20
C THR A 158 24.76 -36.55 19.02
N MET A 159 25.00 -35.56 18.14
CA MET A 159 24.15 -35.30 16.98
C MET A 159 24.61 -36.11 15.77
N ILE A 160 23.63 -36.60 15.01
CA ILE A 160 23.86 -37.27 13.72
C ILE A 160 24.05 -36.22 12.62
N ILE A 161 23.34 -35.08 12.70
CA ILE A 161 23.52 -33.93 11.81
C ILE A 161 24.88 -33.27 12.09
N ASP A 162 25.65 -33.05 11.03
CA ASP A 162 26.83 -32.20 11.05
C ASP A 162 26.44 -30.75 11.32
N ILE A 163 26.82 -30.27 12.50
CA ILE A 163 26.50 -28.91 12.94
C ILE A 163 27.22 -27.86 12.12
N VAL A 164 28.43 -28.14 11.65
CA VAL A 164 29.16 -27.21 10.78
C VAL A 164 28.40 -27.06 9.47
N CYS A 165 27.92 -28.16 8.90
CA CYS A 165 27.09 -28.15 7.70
C CYS A 165 25.75 -27.42 7.95
N PHE A 166 25.09 -27.70 9.08
CA PHE A 166 23.87 -27.01 9.49
C PHE A 166 24.06 -25.50 9.66
N ASP A 167 25.14 -25.07 10.31
CA ASP A 167 25.46 -23.66 10.54
C ASP A 167 25.75 -22.94 9.22
N GLN A 168 26.46 -23.58 8.28
CA GLN A 168 26.66 -23.06 6.93
C GLN A 168 25.32 -22.88 6.20
N ASP A 169 24.44 -23.88 6.25
CA ASP A 169 23.11 -23.80 5.63
C ASP A 169 22.25 -22.70 6.28
N LEU A 170 22.26 -22.61 7.61
CA LEU A 170 21.53 -21.61 8.39
C LEU A 170 22.03 -20.19 8.08
N ASN A 171 23.34 -19.98 7.97
CA ASN A 171 23.90 -18.68 7.60
C ASN A 171 23.49 -18.30 6.17
N ALA A 172 23.59 -19.21 5.21
CA ALA A 172 23.09 -18.97 3.86
C ALA A 172 21.57 -18.69 3.82
N PHE A 173 20.80 -19.26 4.75
CA PHE A 173 19.37 -18.98 4.87
C PHE A 173 19.12 -17.59 5.47
N LYS A 174 19.87 -17.18 6.49
CA LYS A 174 19.82 -15.82 7.05
C LYS A 174 20.17 -14.77 6.00
N ASP A 175 21.16 -15.02 5.15
CA ASP A 175 21.50 -14.10 4.05
C ASP A 175 20.34 -13.95 3.06
N LYS A 176 19.68 -15.07 2.71
CA LYS A 176 18.46 -15.02 1.88
C LYS A 176 17.33 -14.25 2.57
N TYR A 177 17.14 -14.46 3.87
CA TYR A 177 16.15 -13.73 4.64
C TYR A 177 16.45 -12.22 4.68
N ALA A 178 17.70 -11.82 4.90
CA ALA A 178 18.12 -10.41 4.87
C ALA A 178 17.83 -9.76 3.50
N GLY A 179 17.93 -10.52 2.41
CA GLY A 179 17.48 -10.07 1.08
C GLY A 179 15.97 -9.82 1.01
N VAL A 180 15.16 -10.69 1.62
CA VAL A 180 13.70 -10.52 1.71
C VAL A 180 13.32 -9.37 2.64
N GLU A 181 14.02 -9.18 3.75
CA GLU A 181 13.84 -8.06 4.68
C GLU A 181 14.12 -6.72 3.99
N LYS A 182 15.21 -6.62 3.21
CA LYS A 182 15.49 -5.43 2.38
C LYS A 182 14.35 -5.15 1.40
N LEU A 183 13.80 -6.18 0.77
CA LEU A 183 12.67 -6.05 -0.14
C LEU A 183 11.41 -5.57 0.58
N PHE A 184 11.12 -6.13 1.76
CA PHE A 184 10.02 -5.72 2.61
C PHE A 184 10.14 -4.26 3.06
N ASN A 185 11.31 -3.83 3.50
CA ASN A 185 11.57 -2.45 3.90
C ASN A 185 11.40 -1.49 2.72
N LYS A 186 11.97 -1.82 1.55
CA LYS A 186 11.77 -1.05 0.32
C LYS A 186 10.29 -0.82 0.00
N TYR A 187 9.46 -1.86 0.10
CA TYR A 187 8.03 -1.72 -0.20
C TYR A 187 7.24 -1.07 0.93
N THR A 188 7.71 -1.17 2.17
CA THR A 188 7.17 -0.40 3.28
C THR A 188 7.39 1.09 3.07
N ASP A 189 8.60 1.49 2.65
CA ASP A 189 8.91 2.88 2.34
C ASP A 189 8.04 3.39 1.17
N ALA A 190 7.92 2.61 0.09
CA ALA A 190 7.06 2.95 -1.03
C ALA A 190 5.58 3.04 -0.64
N TYR A 191 5.12 2.20 0.30
CA TYR A 191 3.75 2.27 0.82
C TYR A 191 3.53 3.54 1.64
N ASN A 192 4.48 3.93 2.48
CA ASN A 192 4.40 5.16 3.26
C ASN A 192 4.37 6.38 2.35
N GLU A 193 5.23 6.42 1.32
CA GLU A 193 5.21 7.49 0.32
C GLU A 193 3.87 7.56 -0.40
N PHE A 194 3.32 6.41 -0.81
CA PHE A 194 1.98 6.35 -1.38
C PHE A 194 0.90 6.90 -0.43
N VAL A 195 0.95 6.54 0.86
CA VAL A 195 0.01 7.04 1.87
C VAL A 195 0.11 8.55 2.02
N ASP A 196 1.33 9.10 2.03
CA ASP A 196 1.54 10.55 2.11
C ASP A 196 0.98 11.26 0.87
N GLN A 197 1.26 10.75 -0.32
CA GLN A 197 0.70 11.29 -1.58
C GLN A 197 -0.83 11.20 -1.61
N HIS A 198 -1.40 10.09 -1.13
CA HIS A 198 -2.84 9.92 -0.99
C HIS A 198 -3.43 10.97 -0.04
N ASN A 199 -2.84 11.17 1.13
CA ASN A 199 -3.33 12.12 2.11
C ASN A 199 -3.33 13.55 1.57
N ILE A 200 -2.23 13.98 0.92
CA ILE A 200 -2.13 15.29 0.27
C ILE A 200 -3.25 15.44 -0.77
N PHE A 201 -3.38 14.47 -1.66
CA PHE A 201 -4.41 14.49 -2.71
C PHE A 201 -5.84 14.56 -2.12
N MET A 202 -6.10 13.85 -1.03
CA MET A 202 -7.40 13.90 -0.37
C MET A 202 -7.69 15.23 0.31
N ASP A 203 -6.68 15.91 0.83
CA ASP A 203 -6.84 17.24 1.40
C ASP A 203 -7.08 18.28 0.31
N ASP A 204 -6.40 18.18 -0.83
CA ASP A 204 -6.64 19.02 -2.01
C ASP A 204 -8.09 18.86 -2.52
N ILE A 205 -8.58 17.61 -2.61
CA ILE A 205 -9.98 17.31 -2.96
C ILE A 205 -10.97 17.97 -1.98
N LYS A 206 -10.71 17.90 -0.67
CA LYS A 206 -11.61 18.53 0.33
C LYS A 206 -11.67 20.04 0.15
N ILE A 207 -10.54 20.69 -0.09
CA ILE A 207 -10.46 22.13 -0.34
C ILE A 207 -11.23 22.47 -1.63
N PHE A 208 -11.03 21.69 -2.69
CA PHE A 208 -11.75 21.83 -3.94
C PHE A 208 -13.26 21.74 -3.78
N TYR A 209 -13.79 20.70 -3.12
CA TYR A 209 -15.24 20.58 -2.91
C TYR A 209 -15.83 21.71 -2.07
N LYS A 210 -15.07 22.24 -1.11
CA LYS A 210 -15.49 23.43 -0.35
C LYS A 210 -15.60 24.68 -1.22
N ARG A 211 -14.68 24.86 -2.17
CA ARG A 211 -14.74 25.96 -3.16
C ARG A 211 -15.95 25.80 -4.08
N VAL A 212 -16.17 24.58 -4.57
CA VAL A 212 -17.37 24.21 -5.35
C VAL A 212 -18.66 24.55 -4.59
N GLU A 213 -18.76 24.18 -3.32
CA GLU A 213 -19.92 24.47 -2.47
C GLU A 213 -20.19 25.98 -2.38
N ASN A 214 -19.15 26.79 -2.14
CA ASN A 214 -19.28 28.25 -2.10
C ASN A 214 -19.81 28.84 -3.41
N ILE A 215 -19.36 28.31 -4.56
CA ILE A 215 -19.85 28.72 -5.88
C ILE A 215 -21.34 28.40 -6.03
N TYR A 216 -21.75 27.17 -5.70
CA TYR A 216 -23.15 26.78 -5.78
C TYR A 216 -24.05 27.59 -4.84
N ASP A 217 -23.60 27.85 -3.61
CA ASP A 217 -24.30 28.72 -2.66
C ASP A 217 -24.51 30.13 -3.22
N HIS A 218 -23.51 30.67 -3.91
CA HIS A 218 -23.59 31.97 -4.53
C HIS A 218 -24.58 32.00 -5.70
N ILE A 219 -24.50 31.01 -6.59
CA ILE A 219 -25.43 30.85 -7.71
C ILE A 219 -26.88 30.74 -7.18
N SER A 220 -27.10 29.93 -6.14
CA SER A 220 -28.42 29.75 -5.52
C SER A 220 -28.95 31.07 -4.93
N LYS A 221 -28.10 31.83 -4.23
CA LYS A 221 -28.46 33.16 -3.70
C LYS A 221 -28.85 34.12 -4.82
N MET A 222 -28.10 34.18 -5.92
CA MET A 222 -28.43 35.04 -7.07
C MET A 222 -29.77 34.67 -7.70
N GLN A 223 -30.01 33.38 -7.96
CA GLN A 223 -31.29 32.89 -8.50
C GLN A 223 -32.47 33.21 -7.58
N SER A 224 -32.27 33.12 -6.25
CA SER A 224 -33.32 33.48 -5.27
C SER A 224 -33.63 34.98 -5.25
N VAL A 225 -32.67 35.84 -5.61
CA VAL A 225 -32.85 37.30 -5.71
C VAL A 225 -33.55 37.66 -7.02
N GLU A 226 -33.22 37.00 -8.13
CA GLU A 226 -33.91 37.19 -9.42
C GLU A 226 -35.38 36.74 -9.34
N LEU A 227 -35.66 35.59 -8.72
CA LEU A 227 -37.04 35.13 -8.47
C LEU A 227 -37.84 36.09 -7.56
N LYS A 228 -37.16 36.86 -6.69
CA LYS A 228 -37.80 37.92 -5.88
C LYS A 228 -38.02 39.22 -6.64
N LYS A 229 -37.25 39.50 -7.69
CA LYS A 229 -37.44 40.66 -8.57
C LYS A 229 -38.61 40.46 -9.55
N ASP A 230 -38.87 39.21 -9.93
CA ASP A 230 -40.00 38.83 -10.79
C ASP A 230 -41.27 38.45 -10.01
N ALA A 231 -41.23 38.49 -8.67
CA ALA A 231 -42.45 38.42 -7.88
C ALA A 231 -43.25 39.72 -8.12
N PRO A 232 -44.51 39.65 -8.60
CA PRO A 232 -45.31 40.84 -8.82
C PRO A 232 -45.42 41.60 -7.50
N ASP A 233 -45.02 42.87 -7.56
CA ASP A 233 -45.15 43.81 -6.47
C ASP A 233 -46.64 44.00 -6.16
N PHE A 234 -47.14 43.21 -5.21
CA PHE A 234 -48.47 43.38 -4.64
C PHE A 234 -48.44 44.38 -3.48
N SER A 235 -47.64 45.46 -3.56
CA SER A 235 -47.91 46.65 -2.77
C SER A 235 -48.94 47.53 -3.49
N LEU A 236 -50.20 47.20 -3.29
CA LEU A 236 -51.27 48.20 -3.29
C LEU A 236 -51.34 48.79 -1.88
N ASN A 237 -50.88 50.03 -1.76
CA ASN A 237 -51.59 51.12 -1.06
C ASN A 237 -50.98 52.46 -1.45
#